data_AF-A0A7S2EV54-F1
#
_entry.id   AF-A0A7S2EV54-F1
#
_cell.length_a   1.000
_cell.length_b   1.000
_cell.length_c   1.000
_cell.angle_alpha   90.00
_cell.angle_beta   90.00
_cell.angle_gamma   90.00
#
_symmetry.space_group_name_H-M   'P 1'
#
loop_
_entity.id
_entity.type
_entity.pdbx_description
1 polymer ?
#
loop_
_entity_poly.entity_id
_entity_poly.type
_entity_poly.pdbx_seq_one_letter_code
_entity_poly.pdbx_strand_id
1 'polypeptide(L)'
;GECFLVDGALMTKISAFEISAQHRRGKNARIRAEDISVEALGALLQLSEARCPADKLGLCVTFLEWVSSHFSISHSMHSWNSSEKQNSLSSNDEGRVDPFVSACVEAKRIKDVLASMSTSELYKEFSKKCIMGQQRGGSIPTQSLFAIAEPDSLLRAVCEHVLVAKVPHLNAELAFLEEFTAWDDWPMRGKEGYALVTLLSSVQFLNEISSLEKDLFGADPKDK
;
A
#
# COMPACT_ATOMS: atom_id res chain seq x y z
N GLY A 1 21.78 1.00 -10.99
CA GLY A 1 22.84 0.41 -10.14
C GLY A 1 22.25 -0.06 -8.84
N GLU A 2 21.97 0.87 -7.93
CA GLU A 2 21.54 0.62 -6.55
C GLU A 2 20.24 -0.19 -6.43
N CYS A 3 19.25 0.01 -7.32
CA CYS A 3 17.99 -0.75 -7.32
C CYS A 3 18.20 -2.28 -7.27
N PHE A 4 19.16 -2.81 -8.03
CA PHE A 4 19.48 -4.25 -8.03
C PHE A 4 20.01 -4.76 -6.68
N LEU A 5 20.69 -3.91 -5.91
CA LEU A 5 21.17 -4.24 -4.57
C LEU A 5 20.01 -4.19 -3.55
N VAL A 6 19.10 -3.22 -3.69
CA VAL A 6 17.87 -3.12 -2.87
C VAL A 6 16.96 -4.31 -3.13
N ASP A 7 16.71 -4.68 -4.39
CA ASP A 7 15.93 -5.87 -4.76
C ASP A 7 16.57 -7.16 -4.22
N GLY A 8 17.89 -7.31 -4.33
CA GLY A 8 18.62 -8.44 -3.75
C GLY A 8 18.47 -8.52 -2.22
N ALA A 9 18.52 -7.38 -1.53
CA ALA A 9 18.30 -7.30 -0.09
C ALA A 9 16.85 -7.65 0.30
N LEU A 10 15.86 -7.11 -0.41
CA LEU A 10 14.44 -7.39 -0.19
C LEU A 10 14.13 -8.89 -0.39
N MET A 11 14.58 -9.48 -1.49
CA MET A 11 14.40 -10.92 -1.76
C MET A 11 15.10 -11.80 -0.72
N THR A 12 16.24 -11.34 -0.17
CA THR A 12 16.92 -12.02 0.94
C THR A 12 16.10 -11.94 2.24
N LYS A 13 15.51 -10.77 2.57
CA LYS A 13 14.59 -10.63 3.72
C LYS A 13 13.36 -11.53 3.60
N ILE A 14 12.73 -11.57 2.42
CA ILE A 14 11.56 -12.42 2.13
C ILE A 14 11.92 -13.89 2.37
N SER A 15 13.04 -14.35 1.81
CA SER A 15 13.52 -15.73 1.96
C SER A 15 13.80 -16.09 3.42
N ALA A 16 14.42 -15.19 4.19
CA ALA A 16 14.69 -15.39 5.61
C ALA A 16 13.41 -15.43 6.47
N PHE A 17 12.39 -14.63 6.12
CA PHE A 17 11.08 -14.66 6.75
C PHE A 17 10.35 -15.99 6.48
N GLU A 18 10.36 -16.49 5.24
CA GLU A 18 9.76 -17.80 4.93
C GLU A 18 10.40 -18.96 5.69
N ILE A 19 11.74 -18.99 5.76
CA ILE A 19 12.48 -20.00 6.53
C ILE A 19 12.09 -19.91 8.02
N SER A 20 11.96 -18.69 8.56
CA SER A 20 11.54 -18.45 9.95
C SER A 20 10.10 -18.92 10.22
N ALA A 21 9.17 -18.62 9.30
CA ALA A 21 7.77 -19.03 9.37
C ALA A 21 7.59 -20.55 9.23
N GLN A 22 8.41 -21.23 8.41
CA GLN A 22 8.38 -22.69 8.28
C GLN A 22 8.84 -23.40 9.57
N HIS A 23 9.85 -22.88 10.26
CA HIS A 23 10.32 -23.44 11.53
C HIS A 23 9.32 -23.22 12.67
N ARG A 24 8.57 -22.11 12.65
CA ARG A 24 7.57 -21.79 13.67
C ARG A 24 6.22 -22.41 13.35
N ARG A 25 5.97 -23.60 13.88
CA ARG A 25 4.64 -24.26 13.92
C ARG A 25 3.57 -23.51 14.75
N GLY A 26 3.82 -22.25 15.13
CA GLY A 26 2.88 -21.38 15.84
C GLY A 26 1.94 -20.64 14.88
N LYS A 27 0.72 -20.35 15.32
CA LYS A 27 -0.35 -19.82 14.43
C LYS A 27 -0.19 -18.34 14.06
N ASN A 28 0.65 -17.58 14.77
CA ASN A 28 0.53 -16.11 14.82
C ASN A 28 1.39 -15.34 13.79
N ALA A 29 2.35 -16.01 13.13
CA ALA A 29 3.34 -15.37 12.26
C ALA A 29 3.21 -15.76 10.77
N ARG A 30 2.05 -16.29 10.37
CA ARG A 30 1.81 -16.79 9.01
C ARG A 30 0.69 -15.99 8.34
N ILE A 31 1.03 -15.35 7.21
CA ILE A 31 0.08 -14.82 6.23
C ILE A 31 -0.89 -15.95 5.88
N ARG A 32 -2.20 -15.76 6.09
CA ARG A 32 -3.20 -16.80 5.84
C ARG A 32 -3.53 -16.81 4.35
N ALA A 33 -3.93 -17.95 3.81
CA ALA A 33 -4.24 -18.04 2.37
C ALA A 33 -5.49 -17.22 2.02
N GLU A 34 -6.42 -17.14 2.96
CA GLU A 34 -7.63 -16.34 2.91
C GLU A 34 -7.41 -14.82 3.06
N ASP A 35 -6.23 -14.36 3.50
CA ASP A 35 -5.90 -12.92 3.57
C ASP A 35 -5.38 -12.38 2.21
N ILE A 36 -5.18 -13.24 1.20
CA ILE A 36 -4.52 -12.92 -0.07
C ILE A 36 -5.44 -13.14 -1.27
N SER A 37 -5.59 -12.13 -2.13
CA SER A 37 -6.27 -12.22 -3.42
C SER A 37 -5.32 -12.76 -4.50
N VAL A 38 -5.76 -13.80 -5.21
CA VAL A 38 -5.01 -14.41 -6.31
C VAL A 38 -4.97 -13.48 -7.54
N GLU A 39 -6.02 -12.68 -7.72
CA GLU A 39 -6.19 -11.66 -8.75
C GLU A 39 -5.18 -10.51 -8.54
N ALA A 40 -5.01 -10.07 -7.29
CA ALA A 40 -3.99 -9.10 -6.90
C ALA A 40 -2.57 -9.64 -7.17
N LEU A 41 -2.26 -10.87 -6.75
CA LEU A 41 -0.96 -11.50 -7.07
C LEU A 41 -0.72 -11.56 -8.59
N GLY A 42 -1.75 -11.92 -9.36
CA GLY A 42 -1.68 -12.00 -10.82
C GLY A 42 -1.39 -10.64 -11.48
N ALA A 43 -2.01 -9.56 -11.00
CA ALA A 43 -1.74 -8.20 -11.48
C ALA A 43 -0.31 -7.73 -11.12
N LEU A 44 0.14 -8.03 -9.90
CA LEU A 44 1.46 -7.62 -9.41
C LEU A 44 2.61 -8.37 -10.11
N LEU A 45 2.43 -9.65 -10.44
CA LEU A 45 3.40 -10.44 -11.23
C LEU A 45 3.56 -9.91 -12.67
N GLN A 46 2.44 -9.59 -13.33
CA GLN A 46 2.41 -9.02 -14.69
C GLN A 46 3.11 -7.65 -14.79
N LEU A 47 3.37 -6.95 -13.67
CA LEU A 47 4.07 -5.67 -13.66
C LEU A 47 5.42 -5.76 -14.37
N SER A 48 6.12 -6.89 -14.24
CA SER A 48 7.40 -7.16 -14.89
C SER A 48 7.29 -7.51 -16.40
N GLU A 49 6.13 -7.96 -16.86
CA GLU A 49 5.87 -8.34 -18.25
C GLU A 49 5.39 -7.16 -19.12
N ALA A 50 4.69 -6.22 -18.49
CA ALA A 50 4.20 -4.99 -19.11
C ALA A 50 5.33 -4.13 -19.68
N ARG A 51 5.14 -3.58 -20.89
CA ARG A 51 6.21 -2.95 -21.68
C ARG A 51 6.20 -1.43 -21.70
N CYS A 52 5.06 -0.79 -21.43
CA CYS A 52 5.01 0.67 -21.30
C CYS A 52 4.63 1.11 -19.87
N PRO A 53 4.99 2.34 -19.45
CA PRO A 53 4.66 2.85 -18.12
C PRO A 53 3.16 2.89 -17.84
N ALA A 54 2.33 3.17 -18.86
CA ALA A 54 0.88 3.24 -18.70
C ALA A 54 0.27 1.86 -18.38
N ASP A 55 0.74 0.79 -19.01
CA ASP A 55 0.34 -0.59 -18.69
C ASP A 55 0.73 -0.94 -17.24
N LYS A 56 1.97 -0.61 -16.85
CA LYS A 56 2.49 -0.85 -15.49
C LYS A 56 1.70 -0.08 -14.43
N LEU A 57 1.36 1.20 -14.68
CA LEU A 57 0.48 1.99 -13.81
C LEU A 57 -0.93 1.39 -13.73
N GLY A 58 -1.49 0.93 -14.86
CA GLY A 58 -2.76 0.21 -14.90
C GLY A 58 -2.74 -1.05 -14.05
N LEU A 59 -1.65 -1.81 -14.06
CA LEU A 59 -1.46 -2.99 -13.21
C LEU A 59 -1.32 -2.64 -11.72
N CYS A 60 -0.58 -1.58 -11.36
CA CYS A 60 -0.54 -1.08 -9.98
C CYS A 60 -1.94 -0.72 -9.46
N VAL A 61 -2.76 -0.10 -10.30
CA VAL A 61 -4.15 0.24 -10.01
C VAL A 61 -5.00 -1.02 -9.86
N THR A 62 -4.97 -1.93 -10.83
CA THR A 62 -5.72 -3.21 -10.79
C THR A 62 -5.36 -4.04 -9.57
N PHE A 63 -4.07 -4.10 -9.21
CA PHE A 63 -3.58 -4.72 -7.99
C PHE A 63 -4.25 -4.12 -6.73
N LEU A 64 -4.23 -2.79 -6.59
CA LEU A 64 -4.78 -2.14 -5.39
C LEU A 64 -6.32 -2.19 -5.32
N GLU A 65 -6.99 -2.18 -6.48
CA GLU A 65 -8.44 -2.43 -6.59
C GLU A 65 -8.80 -3.85 -6.12
N TRP A 66 -8.03 -4.88 -6.49
CA TRP A 66 -8.24 -6.25 -6.01
C TRP A 66 -7.98 -6.41 -4.52
N VAL A 67 -6.88 -5.84 -3.98
CA VAL A 67 -6.60 -5.86 -2.53
C VAL A 67 -7.73 -5.18 -1.75
N SER A 68 -8.19 -4.01 -2.20
CA SER A 68 -9.26 -3.24 -1.53
C SER A 68 -10.60 -4.01 -1.54
N SER A 69 -10.92 -4.65 -2.67
CA SER A 69 -12.12 -5.50 -2.82
C SER A 69 -12.07 -6.71 -1.89
N HIS A 70 -10.95 -7.44 -1.87
CA HIS A 70 -10.75 -8.64 -1.05
C HIS A 70 -10.92 -8.36 0.44
N PHE A 71 -10.30 -7.28 0.95
CA PHE A 71 -10.40 -6.91 2.36
C PHE A 71 -11.80 -6.39 2.73
N SER A 72 -12.48 -5.67 1.84
CA SER A 72 -13.88 -5.26 2.03
C SER A 72 -14.81 -6.46 2.24
N ILE A 73 -14.65 -7.51 1.44
CA ILE A 73 -15.43 -8.76 1.55
C ILE A 73 -15.10 -9.48 2.86
N SER A 74 -13.82 -9.75 3.13
CA SER A 74 -13.37 -10.49 4.32
C SER A 74 -13.76 -9.80 5.63
N HIS A 75 -13.65 -8.47 5.69
CA HIS A 75 -14.06 -7.71 6.88
C HIS A 75 -15.58 -7.68 7.06
N SER A 76 -16.37 -7.76 5.98
CA SER A 76 -17.84 -7.88 6.09
C SER A 76 -18.25 -9.22 6.74
N MET A 77 -17.63 -10.34 6.36
CA MET A 77 -17.94 -11.66 6.90
C MET A 77 -17.60 -11.82 8.39
N HIS A 78 -16.53 -11.17 8.86
CA HIS A 78 -16.19 -11.16 10.28
C HIS A 78 -17.02 -10.15 11.09
N SER A 79 -17.40 -9.01 10.50
CA SER A 79 -18.28 -8.01 11.14
C SER A 79 -19.71 -8.52 11.35
N TRP A 80 -20.27 -9.26 10.38
CA TRP A 80 -21.66 -9.73 10.45
C TRP A 80 -21.91 -10.71 11.61
N ASN A 81 -20.87 -11.41 12.08
CA ASN A 81 -20.93 -12.28 13.25
C ASN A 81 -20.82 -11.54 14.61
N SER A 82 -20.60 -10.22 14.62
CA SER A 82 -20.22 -9.46 15.82
C SER A 82 -21.19 -8.32 16.22
N SER A 83 -21.99 -7.79 15.28
CA SER A 83 -22.65 -6.48 15.46
C SER A 83 -24.18 -6.48 15.29
N GLU A 84 -24.89 -7.19 16.16
CA GLU A 84 -26.33 -6.96 16.39
C GLU A 84 -26.56 -5.76 17.34
N LYS A 85 -26.12 -4.53 16.99
CA LYS A 85 -26.57 -3.25 17.58
C LYS A 85 -26.03 -1.94 16.92
N GLN A 86 -26.98 -1.03 16.64
CA GLN A 86 -26.92 0.46 16.75
C GLN A 86 -26.17 1.36 15.72
N ASN A 87 -26.98 1.89 14.78
CA ASN A 87 -27.36 3.32 14.62
C ASN A 87 -26.35 4.49 14.34
N SER A 88 -26.26 4.86 13.05
CA SER A 88 -26.73 6.16 12.43
C SER A 88 -26.11 7.56 12.71
N LEU A 89 -25.64 8.21 11.61
CA LEU A 89 -25.63 9.67 11.26
C LEU A 89 -24.79 10.66 12.11
N SER A 90 -24.39 11.88 11.65
CA SER A 90 -24.66 12.69 10.43
C SER A 90 -23.43 13.50 9.91
N SER A 91 -23.62 14.39 8.91
CA SER A 91 -22.61 15.18 8.17
C SER A 91 -22.67 16.71 8.40
N ASN A 92 -21.67 17.49 7.92
CA ASN A 92 -21.79 18.88 7.40
C ASN A 92 -20.47 19.43 6.79
N ASP A 93 -20.53 20.58 6.08
CA ASP A 93 -19.45 21.32 5.39
C ASP A 93 -19.50 22.83 5.79
N GLU A 94 -18.82 23.85 5.25
CA GLU A 94 -17.98 24.06 4.04
C GLU A 94 -16.79 25.03 4.32
N GLY A 95 -15.85 25.19 3.38
CA GLY A 95 -14.79 26.21 3.46
C GLY A 95 -13.77 26.21 2.30
N ARG A 96 -13.85 27.19 1.38
CA ARG A 96 -13.06 27.24 0.13
C ARG A 96 -11.99 28.34 0.08
N VAL A 97 -10.73 27.93 -0.16
CA VAL A 97 -9.59 28.75 -0.62
C VAL A 97 -8.86 27.94 -1.69
N ASP A 98 -8.32 28.56 -2.75
CA ASP A 98 -7.58 27.82 -3.79
C ASP A 98 -6.19 27.37 -3.27
N PRO A 99 -5.91 26.05 -3.18
CA PRO A 99 -4.70 25.53 -2.55
C PRO A 99 -3.69 24.94 -3.54
N PHE A 100 -3.99 24.87 -4.85
CA PHE A 100 -3.30 23.95 -5.76
C PHE A 100 -1.85 24.32 -6.08
N VAL A 101 -1.46 25.58 -5.86
CA VAL A 101 -0.06 26.03 -5.97
C VAL A 101 0.82 25.53 -4.81
N SER A 102 0.23 25.26 -3.64
CA SER A 102 0.97 24.88 -2.42
C SER A 102 1.37 23.40 -2.39
N ALA A 103 0.52 22.51 -2.92
CA ALA A 103 0.73 21.07 -2.83
C ALA A 103 1.93 20.55 -3.66
N CYS A 104 2.19 21.14 -4.83
CA CYS A 104 3.23 20.67 -5.75
C CYS A 104 4.65 20.96 -5.25
N VAL A 105 4.85 22.06 -4.51
CA VAL A 105 6.16 22.39 -3.90
C VAL A 105 6.52 21.38 -2.81
N GLU A 106 5.52 20.96 -2.02
CA GLU A 106 5.75 20.07 -0.89
C GLU A 106 6.02 18.61 -1.33
N ALA A 107 5.50 18.16 -2.48
CA ALA A 107 5.72 16.79 -2.99
C ALA A 107 7.22 16.43 -3.14
N LYS A 108 8.05 17.37 -3.61
CA LYS A 108 9.50 17.16 -3.72
C LYS A 108 10.19 17.12 -2.35
N ARG A 109 9.78 18.01 -1.45
CA ARG A 109 10.24 18.07 -0.05
C ARG A 109 9.87 16.82 0.75
N ILE A 110 8.74 16.20 0.41
CA ILE A 110 8.24 14.98 1.05
C ILE A 110 9.19 13.80 0.82
N LYS A 111 9.90 13.70 -0.31
CA LYS A 111 10.89 12.63 -0.54
C LYS A 111 12.08 12.76 0.44
N ASP A 112 12.63 13.96 0.58
CA ASP A 112 13.72 14.26 1.50
C ASP A 112 13.31 14.09 2.98
N VAL A 113 12.05 14.40 3.29
CA VAL A 113 11.48 14.27 4.65
C VAL A 113 11.18 12.80 4.99
N LEU A 114 10.56 12.02 4.09
CA LEU A 114 10.29 10.59 4.32
C LEU A 114 11.57 9.79 4.58
N ALA A 115 12.66 10.11 3.87
CA ALA A 115 13.98 9.52 4.08
C ALA A 115 14.63 9.84 5.46
N SER A 116 13.96 10.65 6.30
CA SER A 116 14.40 11.02 7.65
C SER A 116 13.43 10.63 8.77
N MET A 117 12.27 10.03 8.44
CA MET A 117 11.19 9.74 9.37
C MET A 117 11.29 8.34 9.97
N SER A 118 10.78 8.15 11.19
CA SER A 118 10.53 6.80 11.70
C SER A 118 9.34 6.16 10.96
N THR A 119 9.30 4.82 10.93
CA THR A 119 8.16 4.07 10.37
C THR A 119 6.81 4.53 10.96
N SER A 120 6.78 4.86 12.26
CA SER A 120 5.57 5.35 12.95
C SER A 120 5.08 6.73 12.48
N GLU A 121 5.95 7.53 11.87
CA GLU A 121 5.62 8.82 11.27
C GLU A 121 5.30 8.68 9.79
N LEU A 122 5.99 7.75 9.10
CA LEU A 122 5.72 7.33 7.73
C LEU A 122 4.26 6.86 7.59
N TYR A 123 3.78 6.02 8.52
CA TYR A 123 2.37 5.61 8.63
C TYR A 123 1.40 6.80 8.79
N LYS A 124 1.68 7.72 9.73
CA LYS A 124 0.82 8.90 9.99
C LYS A 124 0.71 9.81 8.78
N GLU A 125 1.82 10.04 8.10
CA GLU A 125 1.88 10.94 6.94
C GLU A 125 1.31 10.29 5.67
N PHE A 126 1.43 8.96 5.52
CA PHE A 126 0.71 8.17 4.53
C PHE A 126 -0.81 8.25 4.74
N SER A 127 -1.28 7.95 5.96
CA SER A 127 -2.69 8.03 6.36
C SER A 127 -3.30 9.42 6.10
N LYS A 128 -2.62 10.47 6.55
CA LYS A 128 -2.97 11.88 6.31
C LYS A 128 -3.08 12.23 4.82
N LYS A 129 -2.21 11.68 3.95
CA LYS A 129 -2.25 11.94 2.50
C LYS A 129 -3.33 11.16 1.76
N CYS A 130 -3.60 9.91 2.18
CA CYS A 130 -4.75 9.15 1.68
C CYS A 130 -6.05 9.93 1.90
N ILE A 131 -6.25 10.44 3.13
CA ILE A 131 -7.44 11.23 3.51
C ILE A 131 -7.55 12.52 2.67
N MET A 132 -6.44 13.24 2.43
CA MET A 132 -6.47 14.47 1.61
C MET A 132 -6.78 14.22 0.13
N GLY A 133 -6.41 13.07 -0.43
CA GLY A 133 -6.73 12.71 -1.82
C GLY A 133 -8.23 12.51 -2.06
N GLN A 134 -8.98 12.12 -1.03
CA GLN A 134 -10.36 11.65 -1.17
C GLN A 134 -11.43 12.76 -1.00
N GLN A 135 -11.05 13.97 -0.54
CA GLN A 135 -11.99 15.05 -0.22
C GLN A 135 -12.11 16.19 -1.25
N ARG A 136 -11.42 16.16 -2.40
CA ARG A 136 -11.40 17.32 -3.34
C ARG A 136 -11.69 17.01 -4.81
N GLY A 137 -12.98 16.75 -5.08
CA GLY A 137 -13.67 17.35 -6.22
C GLY A 137 -14.11 16.41 -7.36
N GLY A 138 -15.32 16.70 -7.88
CA GLY A 138 -15.83 16.12 -9.14
C GLY A 138 -16.68 14.85 -8.95
N SER A 139 -17.87 14.84 -9.53
CA SER A 139 -18.79 13.70 -9.51
C SER A 139 -18.40 12.64 -10.54
N ILE A 140 -17.33 11.88 -10.25
CA ILE A 140 -17.07 10.57 -10.86
C ILE A 140 -17.52 9.51 -9.85
N PRO A 141 -18.22 8.42 -10.26
CA PRO A 141 -18.68 7.37 -9.34
C PRO A 141 -17.55 6.42 -8.86
N THR A 142 -16.39 6.96 -8.49
CA THR A 142 -15.27 6.23 -7.86
C THR A 142 -15.46 5.96 -6.36
N GLN A 143 -16.55 6.47 -5.76
CA GLN A 143 -16.89 6.31 -4.33
C GLN A 143 -16.98 4.85 -3.85
N SER A 144 -17.06 3.87 -4.76
CA SER A 144 -17.17 2.44 -4.43
C SER A 144 -15.85 1.66 -4.42
N LEU A 145 -14.73 2.22 -4.88
CA LEU A 145 -13.54 1.42 -5.24
C LEU A 145 -12.43 1.38 -4.17
N PHE A 146 -12.36 2.41 -3.32
CA PHE A 146 -11.44 2.51 -2.18
C PHE A 146 -12.20 2.83 -0.88
N ALA A 147 -13.42 2.32 -0.76
CA ALA A 147 -14.19 2.38 0.47
C ALA A 147 -13.80 1.19 1.36
N ILE A 148 -13.71 1.42 2.68
CA ILE A 148 -13.61 0.36 3.71
C ILE A 148 -12.26 -0.38 3.75
N ALA A 149 -11.16 0.38 3.82
CA ALA A 149 -9.94 -0.06 4.49
C ALA A 149 -9.41 1.09 5.37
N GLU A 150 -8.91 0.78 6.56
CA GLU A 150 -8.10 1.74 7.32
C GLU A 150 -6.73 1.84 6.63
N PRO A 151 -6.09 3.02 6.55
CA PRO A 151 -4.81 3.16 5.83
C PRO A 151 -3.74 2.16 6.30
N ASP A 152 -3.72 1.87 7.60
CA ASP A 152 -2.80 0.95 8.25
C ASP A 152 -3.08 -0.51 7.85
N SER A 153 -4.35 -0.90 7.66
CA SER A 153 -4.72 -2.24 7.21
C SER A 153 -4.53 -2.44 5.71
N LEU A 154 -4.73 -1.40 4.89
CA LEU A 154 -4.40 -1.42 3.45
C LEU A 154 -2.89 -1.53 3.22
N LEU A 155 -2.09 -0.72 3.92
CA LEU A 155 -0.62 -0.76 3.85
C LEU A 155 -0.09 -2.16 4.26
N ARG A 156 -0.64 -2.72 5.34
CA ARG A 156 -0.34 -4.10 5.75
C ARG A 156 -0.74 -5.12 4.68
N ALA A 157 -1.95 -5.05 4.14
CA ALA A 157 -2.45 -5.97 3.12
C ALA A 157 -1.56 -5.96 1.86
N VAL A 158 -1.19 -4.77 1.38
CA VAL A 158 -0.27 -4.62 0.24
C VAL A 158 1.10 -5.22 0.55
N CYS A 159 1.66 -4.98 1.74
CA CYS A 159 2.91 -5.60 2.17
C CYS A 159 2.83 -7.14 2.18
N GLU A 160 1.77 -7.71 2.75
CA GLU A 160 1.56 -9.17 2.78
C GLU A 160 1.44 -9.75 1.35
N HIS A 161 0.79 -9.04 0.41
CA HIS A 161 0.77 -9.44 -1.01
C HIS A 161 2.14 -9.38 -1.69
N VAL A 162 2.94 -8.33 -1.45
CA VAL A 162 4.31 -8.21 -2.00
C VAL A 162 5.20 -9.36 -1.50
N LEU A 163 5.11 -9.71 -0.21
CA LEU A 163 5.84 -10.84 0.38
C LEU A 163 5.49 -12.18 -0.25
N VAL A 164 4.22 -12.40 -0.61
CA VAL A 164 3.74 -13.65 -1.25
C VAL A 164 4.03 -13.67 -2.75
N ALA A 165 3.93 -12.53 -3.45
CA ALA A 165 4.15 -12.43 -4.89
C ALA A 165 5.63 -12.59 -5.29
N LYS A 166 6.57 -12.15 -4.44
CA LYS A 166 8.02 -12.28 -4.66
C LYS A 166 8.51 -11.72 -6.00
N VAL A 167 7.90 -10.63 -6.46
CA VAL A 167 8.16 -10.06 -7.80
C VAL A 167 9.63 -9.67 -7.92
N PRO A 168 10.40 -10.25 -8.87
CA PRO A 168 11.78 -9.89 -9.07
C PRO A 168 11.87 -8.46 -9.60
N HIS A 169 12.89 -7.72 -9.17
CA HIS A 169 13.17 -6.35 -9.63
C HIS A 169 12.07 -5.31 -9.33
N LEU A 170 11.20 -5.57 -8.35
CA LEU A 170 10.09 -4.68 -7.98
C LEU A 170 10.54 -3.25 -7.64
N ASN A 171 11.69 -3.06 -7.00
CA ASN A 171 12.23 -1.72 -6.73
C ASN A 171 12.66 -1.02 -8.03
N ALA A 172 13.29 -1.74 -8.96
CA ALA A 172 13.65 -1.17 -10.26
C ALA A 172 12.41 -0.79 -11.09
N GLU A 173 11.35 -1.62 -11.06
CA GLU A 173 10.09 -1.35 -11.75
C GLU A 173 9.36 -0.12 -11.19
N LEU A 174 9.30 0.02 -9.86
CA LEU A 174 8.67 1.18 -9.21
C LEU A 174 9.52 2.45 -9.35
N ALA A 175 10.85 2.35 -9.34
CA ALA A 175 11.74 3.48 -9.63
C ALA A 175 11.61 3.96 -11.08
N PHE A 176 11.45 3.05 -12.04
CA PHE A 176 11.16 3.39 -13.43
C PHE A 176 9.81 4.13 -13.57
N LEU A 177 8.78 3.72 -12.84
CA LEU A 177 7.51 4.44 -12.78
C LEU A 177 7.62 5.81 -12.09
N GLU A 178 8.42 5.94 -11.02
CA GLU A 178 8.69 7.23 -10.38
C GLU A 178 9.42 8.19 -11.33
N GLU A 179 10.46 7.73 -12.03
CA GLU A 179 11.19 8.54 -13.01
C GLU A 179 10.28 8.96 -14.17
N PHE A 180 9.50 8.04 -14.74
CA PHE A 180 8.58 8.36 -15.84
C PHE A 180 7.51 9.39 -15.42
N THR A 181 6.86 9.19 -14.27
CA THR A 181 5.81 10.13 -13.80
C THR A 181 6.37 11.51 -13.42
N ALA A 182 7.67 11.62 -13.14
CA ALA A 182 8.35 12.89 -12.90
C ALA A 182 8.72 13.67 -14.18
N TRP A 183 8.63 13.09 -15.39
CA TRP A 183 9.06 13.75 -16.65
C TRP A 183 7.94 14.54 -17.34
N ASP A 184 6.77 13.94 -17.56
CA ASP A 184 5.67 14.54 -18.35
C ASP A 184 4.87 15.63 -17.60
N ASP A 185 5.38 16.11 -16.46
CA ASP A 185 4.65 16.84 -15.42
C ASP A 185 3.34 16.10 -15.01
N TRP A 186 3.30 14.77 -15.28
CA TRP A 186 2.08 13.95 -15.27
C TRP A 186 1.55 13.90 -13.85
N PRO A 187 0.48 14.63 -13.54
CA PRO A 187 0.17 14.90 -12.17
C PRO A 187 -0.38 13.62 -11.55
N MET A 188 0.23 13.20 -10.43
CA MET A 188 -0.12 12.02 -9.63
C MET A 188 -1.51 12.20 -8.98
N ARG A 189 -2.54 12.26 -9.82
CA ARG A 189 -3.95 12.52 -9.57
C ARG A 189 -4.75 11.33 -10.08
N GLY A 190 -5.95 11.13 -9.54
CA GLY A 190 -6.73 9.93 -9.83
C GLY A 190 -6.13 8.71 -9.15
N LYS A 191 -6.48 7.51 -9.64
CA LYS A 191 -6.17 6.25 -8.98
C LYS A 191 -4.76 5.75 -9.27
N GLU A 192 -4.19 6.15 -10.41
CA GLU A 192 -2.86 5.79 -10.91
C GLU A 192 -1.77 6.30 -9.98
N GLY A 193 -1.81 7.60 -9.64
CA GLY A 193 -0.88 8.19 -8.68
C GLY A 193 -1.06 7.66 -7.26
N TYR A 194 -2.31 7.42 -6.83
CA TYR A 194 -2.60 6.83 -5.53
C TYR A 194 -2.04 5.40 -5.40
N ALA A 195 -2.21 4.58 -6.44
CA ALA A 195 -1.71 3.21 -6.48
C ALA A 195 -0.17 3.16 -6.51
N LEU A 196 0.48 4.00 -7.32
CA LEU A 196 1.94 4.08 -7.34
C LEU A 196 2.51 4.53 -5.99
N VAL A 197 1.96 5.58 -5.37
CA VAL A 197 2.41 6.04 -4.03
C VAL A 197 2.18 4.99 -2.96
N THR A 198 1.06 4.28 -2.98
CA THR A 198 0.76 3.19 -2.02
C THR A 198 1.73 2.03 -2.17
N LEU A 199 2.01 1.59 -3.40
CA LEU A 199 2.93 0.48 -3.64
C LEU A 199 4.40 0.87 -3.37
N LEU A 200 4.83 2.09 -3.73
CA LEU A 200 6.13 2.66 -3.34
C LEU A 200 6.30 2.69 -1.81
N SER A 201 5.32 3.24 -1.08
CA SER A 201 5.38 3.33 0.39
C SER A 201 5.46 1.95 1.04
N SER A 202 4.74 0.98 0.49
CA SER A 202 4.74 -0.41 0.97
C SER A 202 6.09 -1.09 0.74
N VAL A 203 6.69 -0.94 -0.44
CA VAL A 203 7.99 -1.52 -0.75
C VAL A 203 9.11 -0.81 0.01
N GLN A 204 9.05 0.52 0.18
CA GLN A 204 9.97 1.26 1.03
C GLN A 204 9.89 0.77 2.49
N PHE A 205 8.69 0.60 3.05
CA PHE A 205 8.52 0.04 4.40
C PHE A 205 9.16 -1.36 4.52
N LEU A 206 8.94 -2.26 3.56
CA LEU A 206 9.57 -3.59 3.51
C LEU A 206 11.11 -3.53 3.41
N ASN A 207 11.66 -2.53 2.71
CA ASN A 207 13.10 -2.27 2.62
C ASN A 207 13.69 -1.74 3.93
N GLU A 208 12.94 -0.95 4.71
CA GLU A 208 13.42 -0.31 5.94
C GLU A 208 13.24 -1.18 7.20
N ILE A 209 12.17 -1.97 7.31
CA ILE A 209 11.89 -2.77 8.52
C ILE A 209 13.00 -3.75 8.88
N SER A 210 13.25 -3.88 10.18
CA SER A 210 14.32 -4.72 10.73
C SER A 210 13.84 -6.16 11.00
N SER A 211 12.54 -6.33 11.26
CA SER A 211 11.97 -7.61 11.68
C SER A 211 10.52 -7.72 11.20
N LEU A 212 10.34 -8.26 9.99
CA LEU A 212 9.04 -8.54 9.35
C LEU A 212 7.98 -9.05 10.33
N GLU A 213 8.34 -10.03 11.16
CA GLU A 213 7.47 -10.65 12.16
C GLU A 213 6.94 -9.67 13.23
N LYS A 214 7.80 -8.76 13.71
CA LYS A 214 7.44 -7.78 14.75
C LYS A 214 6.75 -6.56 14.16
N ASP A 215 7.28 -6.09 13.03
CA ASP A 215 6.99 -4.78 12.46
C ASP A 215 5.70 -4.82 11.58
N LEU A 216 5.38 -5.96 10.96
CA LEU A 216 4.17 -6.13 10.11
C LEU A 216 3.04 -6.93 10.79
N PHE A 217 3.37 -8.03 11.50
CA PHE A 217 2.35 -8.91 12.09
C PHE A 217 1.97 -8.53 13.52
N GLY A 218 2.92 -7.92 14.26
CA GLY A 218 2.79 -7.58 15.67
C GLY A 218 3.08 -8.76 16.58
N ALA A 219 4.04 -8.61 17.49
CA ALA A 219 4.16 -9.52 18.63
C ALA A 219 3.03 -9.20 19.63
N ASP A 220 2.02 -10.08 19.71
CA ASP A 220 0.90 -9.93 20.65
C ASP A 220 1.45 -9.78 22.09
N PRO A 221 1.27 -8.62 22.77
CA PRO A 221 2.09 -8.24 23.94
C PRO A 221 1.77 -9.00 25.24
N LYS A 222 1.15 -10.18 25.13
CA LYS A 222 0.68 -11.04 26.23
C LYS A 222 1.73 -12.03 26.74
N ASP A 223 2.84 -12.22 26.03
CA ASP A 223 3.98 -13.05 26.46
C ASP A 223 4.94 -12.27 27.40
N LYS A 224 4.39 -11.70 28.49
CA LYS A 224 5.13 -10.97 29.55
C LYS A 224 4.52 -11.19 30.93
#